data_AF-K2JP99-F1
#
_entry.id   AF-K2JP99-F1
#
_cell.length_a   1.000
_cell.length_b   1.000
_cell.length_c   1.000
_cell.angle_alpha   90.00
_cell.angle_beta   90.00
_cell.angle_gamma   90.00
#
_symmetry.space_group_name_H-M   'P 1'
#
loop_
_entity.id
_entity.type
_entity.pdbx_description
1 polymer ?
#
loop_
_entity_poly.entity_id
_entity_poly.type
_entity_poly.pdbx_seq_one_letter_code
_entity_poly.pdbx_strand_id
1 'polypeptide(L)'
;MTAESDFHREIEDIAAYFDAVFYLDRNPDVAADGMDPVAHYVRYGWRERRDPSPDFCTLAYLQANPDVEAAEINPFWHYVIFGRYENRSLRPAEETPLHERQADIIAPHVDAAFYLGKYPDVAEAGIDPVQHYWLSGWREGRDPSPAFSTGFYLSSNPDVAEAGINPLWHYVVAGQAEGRAPRHPAGRRHELLAQQTSFNALVAKWLKQEKPPTRQKAATLGKRILARRKAGQDRLVIAAGQDDYRKIGGGVQFCIQREEKLAPAQGALYVNIHPWQPLPCLADRKGDPLMRVIAAGEEVGTVLMSELTACIGSLAGKFTATSLIVHHLMGHQPEALAALAQAAGASCHVWLHDSFTICPSFALQRNNVAFCGAPDIASNACQLCLFGEARRDHQRRLAAFFRDTGATLIAPSEPALAFWRARGGIEARSAIVIPHLTLAEEKVTTAAKPGDPDRPLRLAFIGTQLPYKGWTVFCDLHEALAGQTDLEFWCFGTASPGLTGITHVPVNVKAEDPDAMVTALREKDIDFVLHWADCFETFSFSTCEAIAAGASVITNRTSGNVTAIIEETGHGIVLSDKAELLAFLTNGQAGKMARNRRKAAGMTRIERRYSALSFAALDGSAP
;
A
#
# COMPACT_ATOMS: atom_id res chain seq x y z
N MET A 1 26.86 -61.61 40.44
CA MET A 1 26.44 -61.84 39.04
C MET A 1 27.69 -61.72 38.20
N THR A 2 28.01 -62.75 37.41
CA THR A 2 29.23 -62.80 36.59
C THR A 2 29.02 -61.96 35.33
N ALA A 3 30.08 -61.40 34.73
CA ALA A 3 29.97 -60.57 33.52
C ALA A 3 29.20 -61.27 32.36
N GLU A 4 29.23 -62.60 32.29
CA GLU A 4 28.43 -63.39 31.33
C GLU A 4 26.91 -63.28 31.52
N SER A 5 26.41 -63.03 32.74
CA SER A 5 24.97 -62.89 33.00
C SER A 5 24.43 -61.53 32.58
N ASP A 6 25.27 -60.48 32.63
CA ASP A 6 24.87 -59.14 32.20
C ASP A 6 24.81 -59.03 30.67
N PHE A 7 25.74 -59.68 29.95
CA PHE A 7 25.70 -59.70 28.49
C PHE A 7 24.48 -60.44 27.92
N HIS A 8 24.06 -61.55 28.54
CA HIS A 8 22.84 -62.26 28.09
C HIS A 8 21.60 -61.39 28.22
N ARG A 9 21.46 -60.64 29.32
CA ARG A 9 20.34 -59.72 29.50
C ARG A 9 20.36 -58.58 28.48
N GLU A 10 21.53 -57.97 28.23
CA GLU A 10 21.64 -56.92 27.22
C GLU A 10 21.26 -57.38 25.81
N ILE A 11 21.66 -58.61 25.44
CA ILE A 11 21.32 -59.20 24.14
C ILE A 11 19.80 -59.37 24.02
N GLU A 12 19.15 -59.96 25.03
CA GLU A 12 17.69 -60.15 25.04
C GLU A 12 16.93 -58.82 24.94
N ASP A 13 17.39 -57.80 25.67
CA ASP A 13 16.76 -56.49 25.75
C ASP A 13 16.76 -55.72 24.42
N ILE A 14 17.86 -55.79 23.66
CA ILE A 14 17.99 -55.05 22.39
C ILE A 14 17.62 -55.86 21.15
N ALA A 15 17.55 -57.20 21.23
CA ALA A 15 17.38 -58.07 20.07
C ALA A 15 16.17 -57.70 19.20
N ALA A 16 15.07 -57.25 19.82
CA ALA A 16 13.86 -56.84 19.11
C ALA A 16 13.98 -55.50 18.37
N TYR A 17 14.99 -54.68 18.70
CA TYR A 17 15.23 -53.35 18.12
C TYR A 17 16.47 -53.31 17.22
N PHE A 18 17.29 -54.36 17.27
CA PHE A 18 18.52 -54.50 16.50
C PHE A 18 18.23 -54.97 15.08
N ASP A 19 18.80 -54.30 14.07
CA ASP A 19 18.65 -54.72 12.68
C ASP A 19 19.87 -55.55 12.26
N ALA A 20 19.74 -56.88 12.41
CA ALA A 20 20.80 -57.82 12.09
C ALA A 20 21.22 -57.78 10.61
N VAL A 21 20.28 -57.49 9.69
CA VAL A 21 20.57 -57.43 8.26
C VAL A 21 21.37 -56.17 7.94
N PHE A 22 20.93 -55.01 8.44
CA PHE A 22 21.67 -53.76 8.32
C PHE A 22 23.07 -53.87 8.94
N TYR A 23 23.16 -54.46 10.14
CA TYR A 23 24.42 -54.56 10.84
C TYR A 23 25.42 -55.45 10.09
N LEU A 24 25.01 -56.61 9.58
CA LEU A 24 25.90 -57.48 8.80
C LEU A 24 26.27 -56.89 7.43
N ASP A 25 25.36 -56.15 6.79
CA ASP A 25 25.64 -55.44 5.54
C ASP A 25 26.73 -54.35 5.72
N ARG A 26 26.64 -53.60 6.83
CA ARG A 26 27.61 -52.54 7.17
C ARG A 26 28.92 -53.06 7.74
N ASN A 27 28.94 -54.29 8.23
CA ASN A 27 30.08 -54.89 8.93
C ASN A 27 30.46 -56.26 8.32
N PRO A 28 31.05 -56.29 7.10
CA PRO A 28 31.38 -57.54 6.40
C PRO A 28 32.36 -58.45 7.16
N ASP A 29 33.19 -57.87 8.02
CA ASP A 29 34.10 -58.59 8.91
C ASP A 29 33.36 -59.46 9.93
N VAL A 30 32.25 -58.97 10.49
CA VAL A 30 31.40 -59.72 11.41
C VAL A 30 30.64 -60.83 10.67
N ALA A 31 30.19 -60.55 9.44
CA ALA A 31 29.54 -61.54 8.59
C ALA A 31 30.49 -62.70 8.22
N ALA A 32 31.77 -62.42 8.01
CA ALA A 32 32.78 -63.43 7.69
C ALA A 32 33.17 -64.29 8.90
N ASP A 33 33.15 -63.74 10.11
CA ASP A 33 33.47 -64.45 11.36
C ASP A 33 32.33 -65.39 11.83
N GLY A 34 31.10 -65.17 11.34
CA GLY A 34 29.95 -66.02 11.63
C GLY A 34 29.40 -65.90 13.06
N MET A 35 29.84 -64.89 13.82
CA MET A 35 29.32 -64.56 15.14
C MET A 35 27.89 -64.00 15.03
N ASP A 36 27.05 -64.26 16.04
CA ASP A 36 25.72 -63.62 16.13
C ASP A 36 25.88 -62.09 16.20
N PRO A 37 25.18 -61.32 15.34
CA PRO A 37 25.42 -59.88 15.21
C PRO A 37 24.98 -59.08 16.45
N VAL A 38 23.96 -59.52 17.18
CA VAL A 38 23.52 -58.86 18.42
C VAL A 38 24.56 -59.11 19.52
N ALA A 39 25.03 -60.36 19.65
CA ALA A 39 26.08 -60.72 20.59
C ALA A 39 27.40 -60.00 20.27
N HIS A 40 27.76 -59.89 18.99
CA HIS A 40 28.92 -59.12 18.56
C HIS A 40 28.78 -57.64 18.95
N TYR A 41 27.63 -57.04 18.70
CA TYR A 41 27.40 -55.63 19.01
C TYR A 41 27.53 -55.33 20.50
N VAL A 42 26.88 -56.13 21.35
CA VAL A 42 26.93 -56.00 22.82
C VAL A 42 28.37 -56.14 23.35
N ARG A 43 29.13 -57.08 22.78
CA ARG A 43 30.49 -57.38 23.24
C ARG A 43 31.53 -56.36 22.73
N TYR A 44 31.42 -55.95 21.47
CA TYR A 44 32.44 -55.15 20.78
C TYR A 44 31.85 -53.95 20.01
N GLY A 45 30.76 -54.17 19.26
CA GLY A 45 30.31 -53.24 18.23
C GLY A 45 30.02 -51.82 18.71
N TRP A 46 29.40 -51.64 19.89
CA TRP A 46 29.12 -50.30 20.39
C TRP A 46 30.39 -49.54 20.84
N ARG A 47 31.41 -50.24 21.34
CA ARG A 47 32.71 -49.65 21.68
C ARG A 47 33.50 -49.28 20.42
N GLU A 48 33.30 -50.04 19.36
CA GLU A 48 33.79 -49.73 18.01
C GLU A 48 32.94 -48.67 17.29
N ARG A 49 31.93 -48.11 17.95
CA ARG A 49 31.03 -47.06 17.43
C ARG A 49 30.28 -47.49 16.17
N ARG A 50 30.00 -48.78 16.02
CA ARG A 50 29.17 -49.31 14.93
C ARG A 50 27.70 -49.00 15.21
N ASP A 51 26.89 -48.86 14.17
CA ASP A 51 25.48 -48.52 14.31
C ASP A 51 24.63 -49.80 14.28
N PRO A 52 23.78 -50.06 15.30
CA PRO A 52 22.98 -51.30 15.44
C PRO A 52 21.75 -51.33 14.54
N SER A 53 21.32 -50.18 14.02
CA SER A 53 20.15 -50.03 13.15
C SER A 53 20.26 -48.72 12.35
N PRO A 54 19.52 -48.55 11.24
CA PRO A 54 19.54 -47.30 10.49
C PRO A 54 19.00 -46.09 11.26
N ASP A 55 18.21 -46.33 12.31
CA ASP A 55 17.55 -45.28 13.10
C ASP A 55 18.34 -44.85 14.35
N PHE A 56 19.48 -45.50 14.62
CA PHE A 56 20.31 -45.20 15.79
C PHE A 56 21.77 -45.06 15.42
N CYS A 57 22.33 -43.86 15.64
CA CYS A 57 23.75 -43.60 15.47
C CYS A 57 24.46 -43.63 16.84
N THR A 58 25.35 -44.61 17.02
CA THR A 58 26.06 -44.85 18.27
C THR A 58 26.91 -43.65 18.67
N LEU A 59 27.65 -43.08 17.71
CA LEU A 59 28.49 -41.92 17.97
C LEU A 59 27.66 -40.68 18.34
N ALA A 60 26.58 -40.41 17.60
CA ALA A 60 25.73 -39.24 17.85
C ALA A 60 25.04 -39.32 19.22
N TYR A 61 24.62 -40.51 19.64
CA TYR A 61 23.99 -40.72 20.93
C TYR A 61 24.95 -40.51 22.10
N LEU A 62 26.18 -41.04 22.01
CA LEU A 62 27.22 -40.83 23.03
C LEU A 62 27.61 -39.36 23.14
N GLN A 63 27.76 -38.66 22.01
CA GLN A 63 28.04 -37.22 21.99
C GLN A 63 26.91 -36.38 22.62
N ALA A 64 25.65 -36.79 22.41
CA ALA A 64 24.49 -36.11 22.98
C ALA A 64 24.29 -36.40 24.48
N ASN A 65 24.79 -37.53 24.97
CA ASN A 65 24.59 -38.04 26.33
C ASN A 65 25.95 -38.43 26.95
N PRO A 66 26.79 -37.43 27.29
CA PRO A 66 28.17 -37.68 27.76
C PRO A 66 28.23 -38.44 29.09
N ASP A 67 27.14 -38.46 29.86
CA ASP A 67 27.01 -39.30 31.05
C ASP A 67 27.00 -40.80 30.72
N VAL A 68 26.41 -41.19 29.59
CA VAL A 68 26.41 -42.58 29.10
C VAL A 68 27.80 -43.00 28.63
N GLU A 69 28.51 -42.10 27.92
CA GLU A 69 29.89 -42.34 27.50
C GLU A 69 30.84 -42.43 28.70
N ALA A 70 30.74 -41.50 29.65
CA ALA A 70 31.57 -41.48 30.86
C ALA A 70 31.36 -42.70 31.76
N ALA A 71 30.16 -43.27 31.77
CA ALA A 71 29.83 -44.48 32.51
C ALA A 71 30.17 -45.78 31.76
N GLU A 72 30.69 -45.69 30.52
CA GLU A 72 30.94 -46.83 29.62
C GLU A 72 29.74 -47.79 29.49
N ILE A 73 28.54 -47.23 29.42
CA ILE A 73 27.30 -48.01 29.25
C ILE A 73 27.03 -48.20 27.74
N ASN A 74 26.57 -49.38 27.36
CA ASN A 74 26.13 -49.68 26.00
C ASN A 74 25.03 -48.67 25.56
N PRO A 75 25.29 -47.78 24.59
CA PRO A 75 24.42 -46.66 24.26
C PRO A 75 23.08 -47.08 23.66
N PHE A 76 23.06 -48.16 22.87
CA PHE A 76 21.82 -48.64 22.27
C PHE A 76 20.94 -49.35 23.30
N TRP A 77 21.54 -50.17 24.17
CA TRP A 77 20.83 -50.76 25.29
C TRP A 77 20.28 -49.68 26.23
N HIS A 78 21.11 -48.69 26.58
CA HIS A 78 20.68 -47.55 27.40
C HIS A 78 19.50 -46.81 26.75
N TYR A 79 19.55 -46.54 25.45
CA TYR A 79 18.46 -45.89 24.75
C TYR A 79 17.16 -46.72 24.76
N VAL A 80 17.25 -48.01 24.48
CA VAL A 80 16.09 -48.93 24.45
C VAL A 80 15.42 -49.03 25.83
N ILE A 81 16.20 -49.12 26.89
CA ILE A 81 15.70 -49.36 28.25
C ILE A 81 15.30 -48.08 28.97
N PHE A 82 16.11 -47.02 28.86
CA PHE A 82 15.92 -45.77 29.60
C PHE A 82 15.75 -44.57 28.68
N GLY A 83 16.70 -44.36 27.76
CA GLY A 83 16.86 -43.09 27.04
C GLY A 83 15.62 -42.66 26.25
N ARG A 84 14.89 -43.60 25.62
CA ARG A 84 13.65 -43.30 24.90
C ARG A 84 12.49 -42.87 25.81
N TYR A 85 12.46 -43.34 27.05
CA TYR A 85 11.45 -42.99 28.05
C TYR A 85 11.83 -41.74 28.85
N GLU A 86 13.13 -41.46 28.95
CA GLU A 86 13.68 -40.22 29.48
C GLU A 86 13.66 -39.06 28.46
N ASN A 87 13.22 -39.30 27.22
CA ASN A 87 13.32 -38.35 26.10
C ASN A 87 14.75 -37.83 25.85
N ARG A 88 15.77 -38.68 26.04
CA ARG A 88 17.17 -38.36 25.73
C ARG A 88 17.33 -38.10 24.23
N SER A 89 18.13 -37.08 23.89
CA SER A 89 18.36 -36.72 22.48
C SER A 89 19.19 -37.79 21.76
N LEU A 90 18.77 -38.14 20.54
CA LEU A 90 19.51 -39.06 19.64
C LEU A 90 20.70 -38.39 18.94
N ARG A 91 20.77 -37.06 18.97
CA ARG A 91 21.82 -36.27 18.31
C ARG A 91 22.23 -35.09 19.21
N PRO A 92 23.48 -34.62 19.12
CA PRO A 92 23.89 -33.42 19.83
C PRO A 92 22.98 -32.25 19.47
N ALA A 93 22.68 -31.38 20.42
CA ALA A 93 22.03 -30.10 20.09
C ALA A 93 22.95 -29.35 19.13
N GLU A 94 22.43 -28.91 17.99
CA GLU A 94 23.18 -28.02 17.09
C GLU A 94 23.54 -26.76 17.88
N GLU A 95 24.82 -26.54 18.17
CA GLU A 95 25.27 -25.25 18.67
C GLU A 95 25.08 -24.22 17.56
N THR A 96 24.08 -23.36 17.70
CA THR A 96 23.94 -22.18 16.83
C THR A 96 25.24 -21.37 16.90
N PRO A 97 25.90 -21.09 15.75
CA PRO A 97 27.13 -20.32 15.72
C PRO A 97 26.98 -18.99 16.46
N LEU A 98 28.04 -18.51 17.13
CA LEU A 98 28.07 -17.23 17.85
C LEU A 98 27.55 -16.02 17.03
N HIS A 99 27.64 -16.09 15.71
CA HIS A 99 27.15 -15.06 14.78
C HIS A 99 25.62 -14.99 14.68
N GLU A 100 24.90 -16.08 14.94
CA GLU A 100 23.43 -16.09 15.04
C GLU A 100 22.96 -15.55 16.40
N ARG A 101 23.71 -15.81 17.48
CA ARG A 101 23.41 -15.27 18.83
C ARG A 101 23.50 -13.74 18.93
N GLN A 102 24.21 -13.09 18.00
CA GLN A 102 24.28 -11.62 17.95
C GLN A 102 23.11 -11.00 17.18
N ALA A 103 22.47 -11.75 16.28
CA ALA A 103 21.25 -11.29 15.61
C ALA A 103 20.09 -11.16 16.61
N ASP A 104 20.07 -11.97 17.67
CA ASP A 104 19.11 -11.86 18.78
C ASP A 104 19.14 -10.48 19.47
N ILE A 105 20.30 -9.80 19.47
CA ILE A 105 20.43 -8.45 20.05
C ILE A 105 19.59 -7.44 19.26
N ILE A 106 19.54 -7.59 17.93
CA ILE A 106 18.78 -6.68 17.08
C ILE A 106 17.34 -7.14 16.86
N ALA A 107 17.01 -8.40 17.15
CA ALA A 107 15.69 -8.98 16.89
C ALA A 107 14.52 -8.14 17.46
N PRO A 108 14.57 -7.62 18.71
CA PRO A 108 13.51 -6.75 19.24
C PRO A 108 13.37 -5.40 18.52
N HIS A 109 14.38 -5.01 17.75
CA HIS A 109 14.47 -3.71 17.06
C HIS A 109 14.21 -3.80 15.55
N VAL A 110 14.04 -5.03 15.03
CA VAL A 110 13.58 -5.30 13.67
C VAL A 110 12.07 -5.51 13.72
N ASP A 111 11.30 -4.59 13.13
CA ASP A 111 9.86 -4.77 12.98
C ASP A 111 9.62 -5.66 11.77
N ALA A 112 9.39 -6.95 12.01
CA ALA A 112 9.21 -7.95 10.96
C ALA A 112 8.06 -7.60 10.00
N ALA A 113 6.94 -7.09 10.54
CA ALA A 113 5.80 -6.69 9.72
C ALA A 113 6.19 -5.51 8.82
N PHE A 114 6.92 -4.53 9.37
CA PHE A 114 7.34 -3.34 8.62
C PHE A 114 8.33 -3.72 7.53
N TYR A 115 9.29 -4.57 7.89
CA TYR A 115 10.36 -5.00 7.02
C TYR A 115 9.79 -5.74 5.80
N LEU A 116 8.92 -6.73 6.02
CA LEU A 116 8.30 -7.50 4.94
C LEU A 116 7.32 -6.65 4.12
N GLY A 117 6.61 -5.71 4.75
CA GLY A 117 5.73 -4.77 4.06
C GLY A 117 6.48 -3.78 3.17
N LYS A 118 7.65 -3.30 3.62
CA LYS A 118 8.50 -2.36 2.88
C LYS A 118 9.36 -3.05 1.81
N TYR A 119 9.69 -4.32 2.01
CA TYR A 119 10.58 -5.12 1.17
C TYR A 119 9.90 -6.38 0.64
N PRO A 120 9.04 -6.25 -0.41
CA PRO A 120 8.29 -7.39 -0.95
C PRO A 120 9.18 -8.51 -1.49
N ASP A 121 10.38 -8.20 -1.97
CA ASP A 121 11.35 -9.20 -2.43
C ASP A 121 11.80 -10.15 -1.30
N VAL A 122 11.92 -9.64 -0.07
CA VAL A 122 12.24 -10.45 1.12
C VAL A 122 11.03 -11.29 1.52
N ALA A 123 9.83 -10.70 1.44
CA ALA A 123 8.58 -11.39 1.73
C ALA A 123 8.29 -12.53 0.75
N GLU A 124 8.49 -12.30 -0.55
CA GLU A 124 8.31 -13.29 -1.61
C GLU A 124 9.34 -14.42 -1.51
N ALA A 125 10.57 -14.11 -1.08
CA ALA A 125 11.61 -15.10 -0.84
C ALA A 125 11.41 -15.90 0.46
N GLY A 126 10.48 -15.49 1.35
CA GLY A 126 10.22 -16.14 2.63
C GLY A 126 11.39 -16.08 3.61
N ILE A 127 12.26 -15.07 3.49
CA ILE A 127 13.45 -14.92 4.34
C ILE A 127 13.05 -14.22 5.64
N ASP A 128 13.58 -14.70 6.77
CA ASP A 128 13.39 -14.05 8.06
C ASP A 128 13.95 -12.60 8.05
N PRO A 129 13.17 -11.59 8.47
CA PRO A 129 13.61 -10.19 8.48
C PRO A 129 14.85 -9.91 9.32
N VAL A 130 14.99 -10.55 10.48
CA VAL A 130 16.12 -10.34 11.39
C VAL A 130 17.38 -10.89 10.74
N GLN A 131 17.32 -12.11 10.22
CA GLN A 131 18.43 -12.73 9.50
C GLN A 131 18.79 -11.96 8.23
N HIS A 132 17.80 -11.58 7.42
CA HIS A 132 18.06 -10.78 6.22
C HIS A 132 18.75 -9.48 6.59
N TYR A 133 18.20 -8.74 7.56
CA TYR A 133 18.78 -7.47 7.97
C TYR A 133 20.21 -7.65 8.47
N TRP A 134 20.45 -8.64 9.34
CA TRP A 134 21.77 -8.96 9.90
C TRP A 134 22.82 -9.24 8.83
N LEU A 135 22.49 -10.09 7.85
CA LEU A 135 23.43 -10.61 6.86
C LEU A 135 23.69 -9.64 5.70
N SER A 136 22.65 -9.00 5.17
CA SER A 136 22.77 -8.18 3.95
C SER A 136 21.93 -6.90 3.95
N GLY A 137 20.78 -6.88 4.61
CA GLY A 137 19.82 -5.78 4.52
C GLY A 137 20.40 -4.42 4.90
N TRP A 138 21.25 -4.36 5.93
CA TRP A 138 21.90 -3.10 6.31
C TRP A 138 22.91 -2.60 5.25
N ARG A 139 23.57 -3.51 4.52
CA ARG A 139 24.51 -3.16 3.43
C ARG A 139 23.77 -2.68 2.19
N GLU A 140 22.56 -3.17 2.00
CA GLU A 140 21.62 -2.71 0.97
C GLU A 140 20.95 -1.37 1.34
N GLY A 141 21.25 -0.82 2.53
CA GLY A 141 20.65 0.42 3.02
C GLY A 141 19.19 0.28 3.43
N ARG A 142 18.72 -0.94 3.71
CA ARG A 142 17.35 -1.19 4.17
C ARG A 142 17.17 -0.71 5.60
N ASP A 143 15.99 -0.24 5.96
CA ASP A 143 15.67 0.20 7.32
C ASP A 143 14.98 -0.95 8.07
N PRO A 144 15.41 -1.29 9.29
CA PRO A 144 14.88 -2.44 10.04
C PRO A 144 13.53 -2.17 10.71
N SER A 145 13.22 -0.89 10.96
CA SER A 145 11.98 -0.45 11.61
C SER A 145 11.69 1.02 11.28
N PRO A 146 10.48 1.53 11.55
CA PRO A 146 10.17 2.96 11.39
C PRO A 146 11.05 3.90 12.23
N ALA A 147 11.60 3.39 13.33
CA ALA A 147 12.35 4.15 14.33
C ALA A 147 13.86 4.29 14.01
N PHE A 148 14.37 3.53 13.04
CA PHE A 148 15.79 3.50 12.70
C PHE A 148 16.02 3.67 11.19
N SER A 149 16.88 4.61 10.80
CA SER A 149 17.29 4.79 9.40
C SER A 149 18.74 4.35 9.21
N THR A 150 18.94 3.27 8.46
CA THR A 150 20.27 2.71 8.20
C THR A 150 21.14 3.69 7.44
N GLY A 151 20.60 4.32 6.39
CA GLY A 151 21.33 5.30 5.58
C GLY A 151 21.72 6.54 6.38
N PHE A 152 20.82 7.07 7.22
CA PHE A 152 21.15 8.19 8.10
C PHE A 152 22.23 7.82 9.11
N TYR A 153 22.08 6.66 9.75
CA TYR A 153 23.01 6.24 10.79
C TYR A 153 24.43 6.07 10.24
N LEU A 154 24.59 5.40 9.10
CA LEU A 154 25.92 5.21 8.48
C LEU A 154 26.51 6.52 7.97
N SER A 155 25.71 7.42 7.37
CA SER A 155 26.21 8.71 6.89
C SER A 155 26.61 9.68 8.01
N SER A 156 25.96 9.58 9.17
CA SER A 156 26.27 10.42 10.34
C SER A 156 27.37 9.84 11.22
N ASN A 157 27.71 8.55 11.03
CA ASN A 157 28.70 7.82 11.80
C ASN A 157 29.72 7.15 10.85
N PRO A 158 30.63 7.93 10.24
CA PRO A 158 31.61 7.40 9.30
C PRO A 158 32.49 6.31 9.90
N ASP A 159 32.77 6.38 11.20
CA ASP A 159 33.52 5.36 11.95
C ASP A 159 32.83 3.98 11.90
N VAL A 160 31.51 3.94 12.03
CA VAL A 160 30.71 2.70 11.94
C VAL A 160 30.68 2.18 10.51
N ALA A 161 30.52 3.10 9.54
CA ALA A 161 30.48 2.77 8.12
C ALA A 161 31.83 2.23 7.60
N GLU A 162 32.94 2.89 7.93
CA GLU A 162 34.30 2.49 7.56
C GLU A 162 34.70 1.16 8.22
N ALA A 163 34.27 0.93 9.46
CA ALA A 163 34.49 -0.34 10.16
C ALA A 163 33.60 -1.49 9.63
N GLY A 164 32.62 -1.20 8.76
CA GLY A 164 31.70 -2.20 8.22
C GLY A 164 30.85 -2.88 9.30
N ILE A 165 30.53 -2.16 10.38
CA ILE A 165 29.74 -2.66 11.50
C ILE A 165 28.25 -2.54 11.19
N ASN A 166 27.46 -3.55 11.58
CA ASN A 166 26.00 -3.48 11.46
C ASN A 166 25.46 -2.27 12.25
N PRO A 167 24.79 -1.30 11.61
CA PRO A 167 24.42 -0.03 12.23
C PRO A 167 23.35 -0.19 13.31
N LEU A 168 22.38 -1.08 13.14
CA LEU A 168 21.37 -1.33 14.17
C LEU A 168 22.01 -1.99 15.40
N TRP A 169 22.88 -2.98 15.17
CA TRP A 169 23.63 -3.61 16.26
C TRP A 169 24.46 -2.57 17.02
N HIS A 170 25.25 -1.76 16.31
CA HIS A 170 26.06 -0.71 16.92
C HIS A 170 25.20 0.26 17.74
N TYR A 171 24.08 0.68 17.19
CA TYR A 171 23.16 1.57 17.89
C TYR A 171 22.64 0.97 19.20
N VAL A 172 22.21 -0.29 19.17
CA VAL A 172 21.66 -1.00 20.34
C VAL A 172 22.74 -1.20 21.42
N VAL A 173 23.97 -1.58 21.04
CA VAL A 173 25.01 -1.94 22.02
C VAL A 173 25.82 -0.75 22.54
N ALA A 174 25.93 0.33 21.77
CA ALA A 174 26.79 1.47 22.12
C ALA A 174 26.18 2.82 21.73
N GLY A 175 25.70 2.94 20.49
CA GLY A 175 25.32 4.22 19.90
C GLY A 175 24.21 4.97 20.67
N GLN A 176 23.26 4.25 21.26
CA GLN A 176 22.23 4.86 22.11
C GLN A 176 22.83 5.52 23.36
N ALA A 177 23.76 4.84 24.04
CA ALA A 177 24.45 5.38 25.21
C ALA A 177 25.40 6.55 24.85
N GLU A 178 25.94 6.53 23.63
CA GLU A 178 26.75 7.61 23.07
C GLU A 178 25.92 8.82 22.59
N GLY A 179 24.59 8.74 22.64
CA GLY A 179 23.69 9.81 22.18
C GLY A 179 23.61 9.95 20.65
N ARG A 180 24.05 8.94 19.89
CA ARG A 180 23.93 8.91 18.43
C ARG A 180 22.46 8.73 18.05
N ALA A 181 21.93 9.62 17.22
CA ALA A 181 20.53 9.54 16.82
C ALA A 181 20.29 8.32 15.89
N PRO A 182 19.22 7.53 16.08
CA PRO A 182 18.88 6.40 15.20
C PRO A 182 18.31 6.83 13.85
N ARG A 183 17.92 8.10 13.74
CA ARG A 183 17.27 8.71 12.58
C ARG A 183 17.56 10.21 12.56
N HIS A 184 17.29 10.87 11.43
CA HIS A 184 17.58 12.28 11.31
C HIS A 184 16.77 13.09 12.35
N PRO A 185 17.37 14.02 13.12
CA PRO A 185 16.66 14.80 14.14
C PRO A 185 15.50 15.64 13.59
N ALA A 186 15.61 16.11 12.34
CA ALA A 186 14.51 16.78 11.64
C ALA A 186 13.44 15.82 11.05
N GLY A 187 13.55 14.52 11.33
CA GLY A 187 12.60 13.49 10.98
C GLY A 187 12.63 13.03 9.52
N ARG A 188 11.68 12.14 9.18
CA ARG A 188 11.59 11.43 7.89
C ARG A 188 11.54 12.35 6.68
N ARG A 189 10.96 13.55 6.79
CA ARG A 189 10.92 14.52 5.69
C ARG A 189 12.32 14.93 5.23
N HIS A 190 13.28 15.07 6.15
CA HIS A 190 14.64 15.42 5.78
C HIS A 190 15.35 14.26 5.08
N GLU A 191 15.15 13.03 5.57
CA GLU A 191 15.68 11.81 4.95
C GLU A 191 15.17 11.67 3.50
N LEU A 192 13.87 11.90 3.28
CA LEU A 192 13.26 11.88 1.95
C LEU A 192 13.84 12.97 1.03
N LEU A 193 14.09 14.17 1.57
CA LEU A 193 14.74 15.24 0.81
C LEU A 193 16.17 14.88 0.39
N ALA A 194 16.94 14.26 1.29
CA ALA A 194 18.32 13.86 1.01
C ALA A 194 18.40 12.77 -0.09
N GLN A 195 17.36 11.94 -0.22
CA GLN A 195 17.25 10.88 -1.22
C GLN A 195 16.56 11.34 -2.52
N GLN A 196 16.24 12.63 -2.65
CA GLN A 196 15.43 13.14 -3.75
C GLN A 196 16.18 13.03 -5.10
N THR A 197 15.55 12.43 -6.09
CA THR A 197 16.06 12.36 -7.47
C THR A 197 15.55 13.50 -8.34
N SER A 198 16.20 13.74 -9.47
CA SER A 198 15.72 14.72 -10.47
C SER A 198 14.35 14.36 -11.04
N PHE A 199 13.66 15.36 -11.60
CA PHE A 199 12.33 15.16 -12.18
C PHE A 199 12.36 14.17 -13.35
N ASN A 200 13.38 14.25 -14.21
CA ASN A 200 13.56 13.32 -15.31
C ASN A 200 13.79 11.88 -14.83
N ALA A 201 14.53 11.69 -13.73
CA ALA A 201 14.68 10.37 -13.12
C ALA A 201 13.36 9.83 -12.55
N LEU A 202 12.50 10.70 -12.00
CA LEU A 202 11.14 10.30 -11.60
C LEU A 202 10.29 9.87 -12.80
N VAL A 203 10.33 10.64 -13.90
CA VAL A 203 9.61 10.29 -15.14
C VAL A 203 10.12 8.97 -15.73
N ALA A 204 11.44 8.75 -15.72
CA ALA A 204 12.05 7.52 -16.23
C ALA A 204 11.55 6.25 -15.53
N LYS A 205 11.21 6.32 -14.23
CA LYS A 205 10.63 5.20 -13.46
C LYS A 205 9.26 4.75 -13.97
N TRP A 206 8.56 5.59 -14.74
CA TRP A 206 7.24 5.29 -15.28
C TRP A 206 7.29 4.70 -16.70
N LEU A 207 8.46 4.70 -17.33
CA LEU A 207 8.61 4.20 -18.69
C LEU A 207 8.41 2.68 -18.74
N LYS A 208 7.47 2.24 -19.60
CA LYS A 208 7.24 0.82 -19.81
C LYS A 208 8.43 0.23 -20.55
N GLN A 209 8.91 -0.92 -20.07
CA GLN A 209 9.91 -1.73 -20.77
C GLN A 209 9.27 -2.67 -21.81
N GLU A 210 7.95 -2.86 -21.72
CA GLU A 210 7.17 -3.69 -22.64
C GLU A 210 7.14 -3.11 -24.05
N LYS A 211 7.10 -3.99 -25.06
CA LYS A 211 6.84 -3.56 -26.43
C LYS A 211 5.39 -3.06 -26.57
N PRO A 212 5.16 -1.98 -27.36
CA PRO A 212 3.82 -1.48 -27.58
C PRO A 212 2.93 -2.52 -28.31
N PRO A 213 1.63 -2.60 -27.97
CA PRO A 213 0.68 -3.47 -28.67
C PRO A 213 0.55 -3.12 -30.15
N THR A 214 0.03 -4.08 -30.93
CA THR A 214 -0.28 -3.86 -32.35
C THR A 214 -1.29 -2.73 -32.53
N ARG A 215 -0.87 -1.68 -33.24
CA ARG A 215 -1.69 -0.51 -33.54
C ARG A 215 -2.76 -0.82 -34.59
N GLN A 216 -3.94 -0.24 -34.40
CA GLN A 216 -5.06 -0.27 -35.33
C GLN A 216 -5.05 0.97 -36.24
N LYS A 217 -5.71 0.86 -37.39
CA LYS A 217 -6.00 2.00 -38.28
C LYS A 217 -7.33 2.65 -37.92
N ALA A 218 -7.47 3.94 -38.22
CA ALA A 218 -8.66 4.74 -37.92
C ALA A 218 -9.97 4.06 -38.37
N ALA A 219 -10.02 3.55 -39.61
CA ALA A 219 -11.22 2.91 -40.15
C ALA A 219 -11.62 1.64 -39.38
N THR A 220 -10.65 0.80 -39.00
CA THR A 220 -10.91 -0.43 -38.23
C THR A 220 -11.36 -0.08 -36.81
N LEU A 221 -10.71 0.89 -36.18
CA LEU A 221 -11.08 1.36 -34.86
C LEU A 221 -12.51 1.93 -34.86
N GLY A 222 -12.87 2.75 -35.85
CA GLY A 222 -14.19 3.37 -35.94
C GLY A 222 -15.32 2.35 -36.09
N LYS A 223 -15.10 1.28 -36.88
CA LYS A 223 -16.04 0.15 -36.98
C LYS A 223 -16.22 -0.55 -35.63
N ARG A 224 -15.13 -0.77 -34.89
CA ARG A 224 -15.17 -1.43 -33.57
C ARG A 224 -15.88 -0.58 -32.52
N ILE A 225 -15.68 0.74 -32.53
CA ILE A 225 -16.39 1.69 -31.64
C ILE A 225 -17.89 1.68 -31.95
N LEU A 226 -18.27 1.86 -33.22
CA LEU A 226 -19.69 1.91 -33.61
C LEU A 226 -20.43 0.59 -33.36
N ALA A 227 -19.74 -0.54 -33.44
CA ALA A 227 -20.34 -1.84 -33.09
C ALA A 227 -20.80 -1.91 -31.63
N ARG A 228 -20.35 -1.00 -30.76
CA ARG A 228 -20.76 -0.94 -29.34
C ARG A 228 -21.92 0.01 -29.07
N ARG A 229 -22.31 0.78 -30.09
CA ARG A 229 -23.46 1.68 -30.02
C ARG A 229 -24.76 0.87 -29.97
N LYS A 230 -25.56 1.10 -28.94
CA LYS A 230 -26.91 0.55 -28.78
C LYS A 230 -27.95 1.52 -29.36
N ALA A 231 -29.15 1.01 -29.63
CA ALA A 231 -30.28 1.84 -30.04
C ALA A 231 -30.58 2.91 -28.97
N GLY A 232 -30.92 4.13 -29.40
CA GLY A 232 -31.19 5.26 -28.50
C GLY A 232 -29.93 6.00 -28.01
N GLN A 233 -28.73 5.52 -28.30
CA GLN A 233 -27.50 6.29 -28.02
C GLN A 233 -27.20 7.22 -29.18
N ASP A 234 -27.59 8.49 -29.11
CA ASP A 234 -27.37 9.51 -30.13
C ASP A 234 -26.25 10.51 -29.80
N ARG A 235 -25.75 10.51 -28.56
CA ARG A 235 -24.60 11.31 -28.11
C ARG A 235 -23.31 10.48 -28.11
N LEU A 236 -22.18 11.13 -28.39
CA LEU A 236 -20.84 10.56 -28.21
C LEU A 236 -20.12 11.25 -27.07
N VAL A 237 -19.71 10.48 -26.07
CA VAL A 237 -18.92 10.98 -24.94
C VAL A 237 -17.53 10.37 -24.99
N ILE A 238 -16.53 11.22 -25.05
CA ILE A 238 -15.11 10.85 -25.08
C ILE A 238 -14.52 11.22 -23.73
N ALA A 239 -14.06 10.24 -22.96
CA ALA A 239 -13.50 10.45 -21.65
C ALA A 239 -11.98 10.24 -21.67
N ALA A 240 -11.20 11.30 -21.45
CA ALA A 240 -9.75 11.22 -21.30
C ALA A 240 -9.40 10.90 -19.84
N GLY A 241 -8.92 9.67 -19.60
CA GLY A 241 -8.38 9.20 -18.32
C GLY A 241 -6.89 8.94 -18.41
N GLN A 242 -6.22 8.67 -17.29
CA GLN A 242 -4.77 8.43 -17.26
C GLN A 242 -4.36 6.96 -17.50
N ASP A 243 -5.29 6.02 -17.30
CA ASP A 243 -5.03 4.58 -17.30
C ASP A 243 -6.28 3.74 -17.61
N ASP A 244 -6.13 2.40 -17.59
CA ASP A 244 -7.25 1.46 -17.72
C ASP A 244 -8.02 1.38 -16.39
N TYR A 245 -9.04 2.24 -16.27
CA TYR A 245 -9.90 2.38 -15.10
C TYR A 245 -10.63 1.09 -14.67
N ARG A 246 -10.62 0.04 -15.50
CA ARG A 246 -11.20 -1.27 -15.17
C ARG A 246 -10.23 -2.14 -14.37
N LYS A 247 -8.93 -1.85 -14.49
CA LYS A 247 -7.83 -2.61 -13.87
C LYS A 247 -7.21 -1.87 -12.69
N ILE A 248 -7.21 -0.55 -12.73
CA ILE A 248 -6.63 0.30 -11.68
C ILE A 248 -7.77 0.88 -10.83
N GLY A 249 -7.62 0.82 -9.50
CA GLY A 249 -8.57 1.39 -8.55
C GLY A 249 -8.14 2.78 -8.07
N GLY A 250 -9.10 3.67 -7.84
CA GLY A 250 -8.89 5.03 -7.36
C GLY A 250 -10.15 5.87 -7.49
N GLY A 251 -10.16 7.06 -6.88
CA GLY A 251 -11.33 7.96 -6.91
C GLY A 251 -11.69 8.42 -8.33
N VAL A 252 -10.68 8.70 -9.16
CA VAL A 252 -10.87 9.08 -10.58
C VAL A 252 -11.43 7.90 -11.38
N GLN A 253 -10.83 6.71 -11.21
CA GLN A 253 -11.28 5.50 -11.89
C GLN A 253 -12.70 5.15 -11.49
N PHE A 254 -13.06 5.27 -10.20
CA PHE A 254 -14.42 5.09 -9.71
C PHE A 254 -15.41 6.06 -10.37
N CYS A 255 -15.03 7.33 -10.56
CA CYS A 255 -15.86 8.29 -11.31
C CYS A 255 -16.08 7.86 -12.76
N ILE A 256 -15.01 7.44 -13.46
CA ILE A 256 -15.10 6.97 -14.86
C ILE A 256 -15.99 5.71 -14.97
N GLN A 257 -15.85 4.75 -14.05
CA GLN A 257 -16.70 3.54 -14.00
C GLN A 257 -18.18 3.92 -13.85
N ARG A 258 -18.49 4.86 -12.96
CA ARG A 258 -19.87 5.33 -12.74
C ARG A 258 -20.43 6.05 -13.96
N GLU A 259 -19.66 6.94 -14.58
CA GLU A 259 -20.10 7.63 -15.79
C GLU A 259 -20.37 6.65 -16.92
N GLU A 260 -19.49 5.68 -17.16
CA GLU A 260 -19.72 4.66 -18.17
C GLU A 260 -21.02 3.87 -17.90
N LYS A 261 -21.28 3.51 -16.64
CA LYS A 261 -22.51 2.81 -16.24
C LYS A 261 -23.76 3.65 -16.48
N LEU A 262 -23.68 4.97 -16.30
CA LEU A 262 -24.79 5.91 -16.53
C LEU A 262 -25.03 6.21 -18.01
N ALA A 263 -23.99 6.16 -18.85
CA ALA A 263 -24.02 6.62 -20.23
C ALA A 263 -25.17 6.05 -21.09
N PRO A 264 -25.52 4.74 -21.04
CA PRO A 264 -26.64 4.22 -21.81
C PRO A 264 -27.98 4.85 -21.46
N ALA A 265 -28.24 5.11 -20.18
CA ALA A 265 -29.47 5.78 -19.72
C ALA A 265 -29.52 7.26 -20.13
N GLN A 266 -28.35 7.84 -20.40
CA GLN A 266 -28.18 9.24 -20.85
C GLN A 266 -28.11 9.37 -22.38
N GLY A 267 -28.44 8.31 -23.12
CA GLY A 267 -28.40 8.31 -24.59
C GLY A 267 -26.98 8.46 -25.16
N ALA A 268 -25.94 8.11 -24.40
CA ALA A 268 -24.55 8.30 -24.80
C ALA A 268 -23.82 6.99 -25.07
N LEU A 269 -23.06 6.95 -26.17
CA LEU A 269 -21.96 5.99 -26.34
C LEU A 269 -20.73 6.56 -25.62
N TYR A 270 -20.26 5.87 -24.59
CA TYR A 270 -19.09 6.25 -23.81
C TYR A 270 -17.82 5.60 -24.37
N VAL A 271 -16.81 6.43 -24.68
CA VAL A 271 -15.51 6.01 -25.20
C VAL A 271 -14.42 6.59 -24.30
N ASN A 272 -13.77 5.74 -23.51
CA ASN A 272 -12.61 6.13 -22.73
C ASN A 272 -11.32 6.01 -23.56
N ILE A 273 -10.46 7.02 -23.43
CA ILE A 273 -9.13 7.05 -24.03
C ILE A 273 -8.08 7.32 -22.94
N HIS A 274 -6.96 6.61 -23.01
CA HIS A 274 -5.82 6.83 -22.12
C HIS A 274 -4.50 6.49 -22.81
N PRO A 275 -3.36 7.07 -22.39
CA PRO A 275 -2.07 6.79 -23.00
C PRO A 275 -1.65 5.35 -22.73
N TRP A 276 -1.07 4.67 -23.72
CA TRP A 276 -0.44 3.36 -23.49
C TRP A 276 0.79 3.50 -22.58
N GLN A 277 1.59 4.56 -22.79
CA GLN A 277 2.74 4.89 -21.96
C GLN A 277 2.30 5.80 -20.81
N PRO A 278 2.18 5.30 -19.57
CA PRO A 278 1.86 6.15 -18.43
C PRO A 278 3.03 7.10 -18.15
N LEU A 279 2.72 8.33 -17.73
CA LEU A 279 3.70 9.32 -17.31
C LEU A 279 3.15 10.11 -16.12
N PRO A 280 4.00 10.53 -15.15
CA PRO A 280 3.58 11.33 -14.00
C PRO A 280 3.40 12.82 -14.33
N CYS A 281 3.41 13.17 -15.62
CA CYS A 281 3.34 14.52 -16.14
C CYS A 281 2.69 14.52 -17.52
N LEU A 282 2.53 15.69 -18.14
CA LEU A 282 2.14 15.76 -19.55
C LEU A 282 3.18 15.06 -20.43
N ALA A 283 2.73 14.40 -21.50
CA ALA A 283 3.63 13.85 -22.50
C ALA A 283 4.37 14.98 -23.24
N ASP A 284 5.56 14.67 -23.76
CA ASP A 284 6.32 15.56 -24.65
C ASP A 284 5.45 15.96 -25.86
N ARG A 285 5.64 17.16 -26.40
CA ARG A 285 4.95 17.65 -27.60
C ARG A 285 5.38 16.92 -28.88
N LYS A 286 6.56 16.29 -28.87
CA LYS A 286 7.11 15.58 -30.01
C LYS A 286 6.48 14.19 -30.14
N GLY A 287 6.24 13.80 -31.38
CA GLY A 287 5.73 12.47 -31.73
C GLY A 287 4.21 12.36 -31.65
N ASP A 288 3.74 11.14 -31.90
CA ASP A 288 2.32 10.79 -31.98
C ASP A 288 2.06 9.65 -30.97
N PRO A 289 1.53 9.96 -29.77
CA PRO A 289 1.46 8.99 -28.70
C PRO A 289 0.48 7.86 -29.02
N LEU A 290 0.79 6.66 -28.52
CA LEU A 290 -0.12 5.53 -28.58
C LEU A 290 -1.19 5.66 -27.51
N MET A 291 -2.44 5.55 -27.94
CA MET A 291 -3.64 5.62 -27.14
C MET A 291 -4.31 4.26 -27.09
N ARG A 292 -4.81 3.91 -25.91
CA ARG A 292 -5.67 2.77 -25.65
C ARG A 292 -7.11 3.28 -25.65
N VAL A 293 -8.00 2.51 -26.26
CA VAL A 293 -9.39 2.90 -26.43
C VAL A 293 -10.30 1.81 -25.89
N ILE A 294 -11.22 2.22 -25.03
CA ILE A 294 -12.28 1.40 -24.45
C ILE A 294 -13.62 2.01 -24.87
N ALA A 295 -14.56 1.21 -25.35
CA ALA A 295 -15.90 1.68 -25.71
C ALA A 295 -16.94 0.78 -25.04
N ALA A 296 -17.85 1.40 -24.27
CA ALA A 296 -18.87 0.71 -23.50
C ALA A 296 -18.31 -0.47 -22.66
N GLY A 297 -17.24 -0.22 -21.89
CA GLY A 297 -16.60 -1.16 -20.97
C GLY A 297 -15.60 -2.12 -21.60
N GLU A 298 -15.55 -2.19 -22.93
CA GLU A 298 -14.73 -3.18 -23.63
C GLU A 298 -13.60 -2.56 -24.44
N GLU A 299 -12.46 -3.26 -24.46
CA GLU A 299 -11.29 -2.78 -25.17
C GLU A 299 -11.46 -2.89 -26.69
N VAL A 300 -11.41 -1.75 -27.38
CA VAL A 300 -11.57 -1.67 -28.84
C VAL A 300 -10.25 -1.51 -29.59
N GLY A 301 -9.13 -1.24 -28.90
CA GLY A 301 -7.80 -1.38 -29.47
C GLY A 301 -6.80 -0.32 -29.01
N THR A 302 -5.61 -0.39 -29.61
CA THR A 302 -4.52 0.57 -29.45
C THR A 302 -4.31 1.30 -30.78
N VAL A 303 -4.12 2.61 -30.77
CA VAL A 303 -4.09 3.46 -31.96
C VAL A 303 -3.14 4.64 -31.75
N LEU A 304 -2.62 5.25 -32.81
CA LEU A 304 -1.92 6.53 -32.69
C LEU A 304 -2.93 7.67 -32.44
N MET A 305 -2.52 8.72 -31.74
CA MET A 305 -3.39 9.85 -31.43
C MET A 305 -3.89 10.59 -32.69
N SER A 306 -3.07 10.68 -33.74
CA SER A 306 -3.50 11.22 -35.04
C SER A 306 -4.60 10.38 -35.71
N GLU A 307 -4.44 9.05 -35.70
CA GLU A 307 -5.42 8.11 -36.25
C GLU A 307 -6.70 8.07 -35.39
N LEU A 308 -6.58 8.24 -34.07
CA LEU A 308 -7.73 8.41 -33.17
C LEU A 308 -8.50 9.69 -33.50
N THR A 309 -7.80 10.80 -33.69
CA THR A 309 -8.39 12.09 -34.06
C THR A 309 -9.16 11.98 -35.38
N ALA A 310 -8.58 11.37 -36.41
CA ALA A 310 -9.24 11.13 -37.69
C ALA A 310 -10.46 10.20 -37.55
N CYS A 311 -10.33 9.13 -36.75
CA CYS A 311 -11.41 8.19 -36.45
C CYS A 311 -12.60 8.92 -35.81
N ILE A 312 -12.37 9.60 -34.68
CA ILE A 312 -13.43 10.31 -33.93
C ILE A 312 -14.06 11.42 -34.79
N GLY A 313 -13.27 12.21 -35.50
CA GLY A 313 -13.79 13.25 -36.39
C GLY A 313 -14.74 12.70 -37.45
N SER A 314 -14.42 11.53 -38.04
CA SER A 314 -15.33 10.85 -38.96
C SER A 314 -16.58 10.25 -38.28
N LEU A 315 -16.49 9.90 -37.00
CA LEU A 315 -17.62 9.34 -36.25
C LEU A 315 -18.59 10.42 -35.77
N ALA A 316 -18.09 11.61 -35.42
CA ALA A 316 -18.85 12.68 -34.79
C ALA A 316 -20.13 13.04 -35.57
N GLY A 317 -20.08 13.08 -36.90
CA GLY A 317 -21.25 13.35 -37.75
C GLY A 317 -22.37 12.29 -37.70
N LYS A 318 -22.18 11.18 -36.98
CA LYS A 318 -23.20 10.15 -36.74
C LYS A 318 -23.94 10.33 -35.41
N PHE A 319 -23.56 11.36 -34.63
CA PHE A 319 -24.11 11.67 -33.32
C PHE A 319 -24.69 13.09 -33.33
N THR A 320 -25.71 13.34 -32.50
CA THR A 320 -26.37 14.64 -32.37
C THR A 320 -25.51 15.64 -31.58
N ALA A 321 -24.69 15.13 -30.65
CA ALA A 321 -23.72 15.90 -29.90
C ALA A 321 -22.48 15.05 -29.58
N THR A 322 -21.32 15.70 -29.52
CA THR A 322 -20.07 15.09 -29.04
C THR A 322 -19.51 15.91 -27.88
N SER A 323 -19.01 15.24 -26.86
CA SER A 323 -18.38 15.89 -25.71
C SER A 323 -17.05 15.21 -25.36
N LEU A 324 -16.03 16.00 -25.05
CA LEU A 324 -14.77 15.57 -24.47
C LEU A 324 -14.77 15.91 -22.98
N ILE A 325 -14.76 14.88 -22.15
CA ILE A 325 -14.61 14.97 -20.70
C ILE A 325 -13.16 14.61 -20.36
N VAL A 326 -12.43 15.53 -19.76
CA VAL A 326 -11.07 15.29 -19.29
C VAL A 326 -11.11 15.04 -17.78
N HIS A 327 -10.96 13.78 -17.40
CA HIS A 327 -10.76 13.40 -15.99
C HIS A 327 -9.32 13.62 -15.56
N HIS A 328 -8.35 13.36 -16.44
CA HIS A 328 -6.96 13.57 -16.11
C HIS A 328 -6.09 13.76 -17.36
N LEU A 329 -4.93 14.42 -17.20
CA LEU A 329 -4.02 14.76 -18.31
C LEU A 329 -2.62 14.12 -18.17
N MET A 330 -2.38 13.30 -17.14
CA MET A 330 -1.13 12.53 -17.05
C MET A 330 -0.94 11.64 -18.28
N GLY A 331 0.25 11.73 -18.88
CA GLY A 331 0.62 11.04 -20.12
C GLY A 331 -0.05 11.57 -21.38
N HIS A 332 -0.96 12.53 -21.29
CA HIS A 332 -1.58 13.14 -22.47
C HIS A 332 -0.76 14.32 -23.00
N GLN A 333 -0.91 14.58 -24.30
CA GLN A 333 -0.58 15.87 -24.91
C GLN A 333 -1.86 16.72 -24.93
N PRO A 334 -1.97 17.80 -24.13
CA PRO A 334 -3.14 18.68 -24.17
C PRO A 334 -3.39 19.22 -25.58
N GLU A 335 -2.33 19.48 -26.35
CA GLU A 335 -2.41 19.93 -27.73
C GLU A 335 -3.13 18.92 -28.64
N ALA A 336 -2.83 17.63 -28.49
CA ALA A 336 -3.47 16.59 -29.29
C ALA A 336 -4.93 16.35 -28.86
N LEU A 337 -5.24 16.47 -27.57
CA LEU A 337 -6.62 16.43 -27.10
C LEU A 337 -7.44 17.62 -27.59
N ALA A 338 -6.86 18.82 -27.66
CA ALA A 338 -7.50 19.98 -28.28
C ALA A 338 -7.80 19.73 -29.77
N ALA A 339 -6.82 19.19 -30.52
CA ALA A 339 -7.02 18.81 -31.92
C ALA A 339 -8.12 17.77 -32.09
N LEU A 340 -8.19 16.77 -31.20
CA LEU A 340 -9.28 15.79 -31.17
C LEU A 340 -10.63 16.44 -30.91
N ALA A 341 -10.72 17.33 -29.91
CA ALA A 341 -11.96 18.04 -29.60
C ALA A 341 -12.44 18.87 -30.79
N GLN A 342 -11.53 19.60 -31.45
CA GLN A 342 -11.83 20.40 -32.63
C GLN A 342 -12.28 19.53 -33.82
N ALA A 343 -11.58 18.44 -34.11
CA ALA A 343 -11.95 17.52 -35.20
C ALA A 343 -13.31 16.86 -34.96
N ALA A 344 -13.69 16.66 -33.70
CA ALA A 344 -14.97 16.08 -33.30
C ALA A 344 -16.10 17.11 -33.17
N GLY A 345 -15.80 18.41 -33.22
CA GLY A 345 -16.75 19.47 -32.85
C GLY A 345 -17.25 19.34 -31.41
N ALA A 346 -16.42 18.82 -30.51
CA ALA A 346 -16.83 18.43 -29.17
C ALA A 346 -16.88 19.60 -28.18
N SER A 347 -17.88 19.65 -27.32
CA SER A 347 -17.82 20.48 -26.10
C SER A 347 -16.76 19.92 -25.15
N CYS A 348 -15.96 20.78 -24.51
CA CYS A 348 -14.88 20.32 -23.64
C CYS A 348 -15.18 20.63 -22.17
N HIS A 349 -15.00 19.63 -21.31
CA HIS A 349 -15.19 19.72 -19.86
C HIS A 349 -13.97 19.12 -19.15
N VAL A 350 -13.47 19.78 -18.10
CA VAL A 350 -12.27 19.34 -17.36
C VAL A 350 -12.61 19.23 -15.89
N TRP A 351 -12.42 18.05 -15.31
CA TRP A 351 -12.61 17.83 -13.88
C TRP A 351 -11.39 18.24 -13.06
N LEU A 352 -11.63 18.84 -11.89
CA LEU A 352 -10.64 19.05 -10.84
C LEU A 352 -10.63 17.91 -9.83
N HIS A 353 -10.22 16.72 -10.27
CA HIS A 353 -10.02 15.59 -9.35
C HIS A 353 -8.83 15.81 -8.40
N ASP A 354 -7.85 16.61 -8.81
CA ASP A 354 -6.67 16.98 -8.04
C ASP A 354 -6.10 18.32 -8.53
N SER A 355 -4.88 18.66 -8.11
CA SER A 355 -4.20 19.90 -8.52
C SER A 355 -3.32 19.74 -9.76
N PHE A 356 -3.48 18.68 -10.56
CA PHE A 356 -2.69 18.47 -11.78
C PHE A 356 -2.91 19.60 -12.78
N THR A 357 -4.05 20.30 -12.78
CA THR A 357 -4.21 21.50 -13.61
C THR A 357 -3.28 22.65 -13.19
N ILE A 358 -2.74 22.62 -11.96
CA ILE A 358 -1.88 23.66 -11.37
C ILE A 358 -0.39 23.29 -11.50
N CYS A 359 -0.04 22.01 -11.29
CA CYS A 359 1.34 21.56 -11.18
C CYS A 359 1.46 20.07 -11.56
N PRO A 360 2.59 19.62 -12.16
CA PRO A 360 2.86 18.19 -12.34
C PRO A 360 2.84 17.39 -11.04
N SER A 361 3.17 18.02 -9.90
CA SER A 361 2.88 17.46 -8.58
C SER A 361 1.39 17.65 -8.28
N PHE A 362 0.56 16.69 -8.67
CA PHE A 362 -0.90 16.75 -8.51
C PHE A 362 -1.35 16.87 -7.03
N ALA A 363 -0.53 16.42 -6.09
CA ALA A 363 -0.73 16.56 -4.64
C ALA A 363 -0.07 17.83 -4.06
N LEU A 364 0.51 18.68 -4.91
CA LEU A 364 1.23 19.92 -4.55
C LEU A 364 2.31 19.70 -3.48
N GLN A 365 3.00 18.57 -3.54
CA GLN A 365 4.10 18.25 -2.64
C GLN A 365 5.40 18.90 -3.16
N ARG A 366 5.89 19.93 -2.47
CA ARG A 366 7.23 20.48 -2.72
C ARG A 366 8.24 19.39 -2.45
N ASN A 367 9.01 19.03 -3.48
CA ASN A 367 10.01 17.96 -3.43
C ASN A 367 9.45 16.64 -2.86
N ASN A 368 8.16 16.34 -3.08
CA ASN A 368 7.49 15.16 -2.53
C ASN A 368 7.44 15.04 -0.99
N VAL A 369 7.70 16.12 -0.23
CA VAL A 369 7.80 16.04 1.25
C VAL A 369 6.85 16.92 2.05
N ALA A 370 6.33 17.99 1.45
CA ALA A 370 5.46 18.92 2.16
C ALA A 370 4.48 19.61 1.21
N PHE A 371 3.24 19.80 1.65
CA PHE A 371 2.27 20.59 0.92
C PHE A 371 2.75 22.03 0.72
N CYS A 372 2.78 22.50 -0.52
CA CYS A 372 3.29 23.83 -0.85
C CYS A 372 2.22 24.91 -0.96
N GLY A 373 0.94 24.54 -1.04
CA GLY A 373 -0.16 25.51 -1.23
C GLY A 373 -0.16 26.21 -2.59
N ALA A 374 0.56 25.66 -3.58
CA ALA A 374 0.72 26.23 -4.92
C ALA A 374 1.16 27.71 -4.88
N PRO A 375 2.38 28.01 -4.39
CA PRO A 375 2.86 29.39 -4.36
C PRO A 375 2.99 29.94 -5.78
N ASP A 376 3.20 31.24 -5.89
CA ASP A 376 3.45 31.89 -7.18
C ASP A 376 4.55 31.15 -7.96
N ILE A 377 4.35 30.96 -9.26
CA ILE A 377 5.24 30.15 -10.11
C ILE A 377 6.63 30.77 -10.27
N ALA A 378 6.75 32.08 -10.05
CA ALA A 378 8.01 32.81 -10.04
C ALA A 378 8.64 32.87 -8.63
N SER A 379 7.98 32.41 -7.57
CA SER A 379 8.54 32.41 -6.21
C SER A 379 9.76 31.49 -6.07
N ASN A 380 10.72 31.87 -5.21
CA ASN A 380 11.89 31.04 -4.89
C ASN A 380 11.50 29.62 -4.42
N ALA A 381 10.39 29.49 -3.69
CA ALA A 381 9.88 28.21 -3.25
C ALA A 381 9.56 27.27 -4.42
N CYS A 382 8.93 27.80 -5.48
CA CYS A 382 8.63 27.05 -6.69
C CYS A 382 9.87 26.84 -7.56
N GLN A 383 10.75 27.83 -7.68
CA GLN A 383 11.96 27.73 -8.51
C GLN A 383 12.93 26.65 -8.02
N LEU A 384 13.10 26.52 -6.70
CA LEU A 384 13.95 25.51 -6.08
C LEU A 384 13.27 24.15 -5.94
N CYS A 385 11.97 24.06 -6.26
CA CYS A 385 11.24 22.81 -6.20
C CYS A 385 11.63 21.92 -7.38
N LEU A 386 11.70 20.62 -7.12
CA LEU A 386 11.83 19.56 -8.11
C LEU A 386 10.92 19.72 -9.33
N PHE A 387 9.70 20.20 -9.10
CA PHE A 387 8.68 20.36 -10.14
C PHE A 387 8.66 21.77 -10.76
N GLY A 388 9.50 22.68 -10.28
CA GLY A 388 9.44 24.11 -10.59
C GLY A 388 9.54 24.43 -12.08
N GLU A 389 10.56 23.87 -12.73
CA GLU A 389 10.79 24.05 -14.16
C GLU A 389 9.66 23.43 -14.98
N ALA A 390 9.30 22.18 -14.69
CA ALA A 390 8.22 21.47 -15.37
C ALA A 390 6.86 22.17 -15.22
N ARG A 391 6.57 22.77 -14.04
CA ARG A 391 5.33 23.52 -13.78
C ARG A 391 5.15 24.70 -14.74
N ARG A 392 6.24 25.37 -15.15
CA ARG A 392 6.17 26.52 -16.08
C ARG A 392 5.68 26.11 -17.46
N ASP A 393 6.28 25.06 -18.04
CA ASP A 393 5.81 24.56 -19.32
C ASP A 393 4.40 23.98 -19.21
N HIS A 394 4.15 23.22 -18.15
CA HIS A 394 2.86 22.62 -17.84
C HIS A 394 1.71 23.65 -17.81
N GLN A 395 1.87 24.73 -17.06
CA GLN A 395 0.89 25.81 -16.96
C GLN A 395 0.63 26.50 -18.29
N ARG A 396 1.69 26.79 -19.08
CA ARG A 396 1.51 27.37 -20.42
C ARG A 396 0.70 26.46 -21.35
N ARG A 397 0.98 25.16 -21.31
CA ARG A 397 0.31 24.15 -22.15
C ARG A 397 -1.15 23.98 -21.77
N LEU A 398 -1.44 23.93 -20.48
CA LEU A 398 -2.83 23.87 -20.01
C LEU A 398 -3.58 25.16 -20.28
N ALA A 399 -2.99 26.34 -20.08
CA ALA A 399 -3.61 27.61 -20.45
C ALA A 399 -3.97 27.67 -21.94
N ALA A 400 -3.09 27.14 -22.81
CA ALA A 400 -3.41 27.00 -24.23
C ALA A 400 -4.57 26.04 -24.48
N PHE A 401 -4.56 24.86 -23.85
CA PHE A 401 -5.65 23.90 -23.95
C PHE A 401 -7.01 24.49 -23.55
N PHE A 402 -7.10 25.16 -22.40
CA PHE A 402 -8.36 25.77 -21.93
C PHE A 402 -8.87 26.84 -22.89
N ARG A 403 -7.98 27.68 -23.41
CA ARG A 403 -8.32 28.71 -24.40
C ARG A 403 -8.78 28.10 -25.73
N ASP A 404 -8.02 27.14 -26.27
CA ASP A 404 -8.22 26.59 -27.62
C ASP A 404 -9.43 25.65 -27.70
N THR A 405 -9.90 25.12 -26.56
CA THR A 405 -11.09 24.27 -26.44
C THR A 405 -12.31 25.00 -25.85
N GLY A 406 -12.10 26.16 -25.22
CA GLY A 406 -13.15 26.85 -24.45
C GLY A 406 -13.71 26.00 -23.32
N ALA A 407 -12.86 25.20 -22.65
CA ALA A 407 -13.28 24.18 -21.70
C ALA A 407 -14.04 24.76 -20.50
N THR A 408 -15.11 24.05 -20.11
CA THR A 408 -15.81 24.25 -18.83
C THR A 408 -15.08 23.48 -17.74
N LEU A 409 -14.73 24.16 -16.66
CA LEU A 409 -14.14 23.52 -15.48
C LEU A 409 -15.23 22.94 -14.58
N ILE A 410 -15.06 21.71 -14.11
CA ILE A 410 -15.94 21.06 -13.16
C ILE A 410 -15.16 20.81 -11.88
N ALA A 411 -15.53 21.49 -10.80
CA ALA A 411 -14.96 21.27 -9.48
C ALA A 411 -15.85 20.32 -8.67
N PRO A 412 -15.28 19.36 -7.92
CA PRO A 412 -16.07 18.44 -7.11
C PRO A 412 -16.52 19.06 -5.78
N SER A 413 -16.12 20.29 -5.47
CA SER A 413 -16.52 21.01 -4.28
C SER A 413 -16.25 22.52 -4.42
N GLU A 414 -16.94 23.34 -3.63
CA GLU A 414 -16.68 24.78 -3.60
C GLU A 414 -15.25 25.11 -3.11
N PRO A 415 -14.70 24.47 -2.05
CA PRO A 415 -13.31 24.67 -1.67
C PRO A 415 -12.30 24.36 -2.79
N ALA A 416 -12.54 23.31 -3.58
CA ALA A 416 -11.68 22.99 -4.72
C ALA A 416 -11.72 24.07 -5.80
N LEU A 417 -12.90 24.59 -6.12
CA LEU A 417 -13.06 25.67 -7.09
C LEU A 417 -12.40 26.96 -6.59
N ALA A 418 -12.63 27.32 -5.32
CA ALA A 418 -12.05 28.51 -4.71
C ALA A 418 -10.51 28.43 -4.67
N PHE A 419 -9.95 27.28 -4.29
CA PHE A 419 -8.51 27.06 -4.29
C PHE A 419 -7.93 27.16 -5.71
N TRP A 420 -8.57 26.54 -6.70
CA TRP A 420 -8.13 26.62 -8.09
C TRP A 420 -8.22 28.05 -8.65
N ARG A 421 -9.28 28.80 -8.37
CA ARG A 421 -9.39 30.21 -8.78
C ARG A 421 -8.28 31.06 -8.17
N ALA A 422 -7.94 30.81 -6.90
CA ALA A 422 -6.93 31.57 -6.19
C ALA A 422 -5.49 31.21 -6.61
N ARG A 423 -5.23 29.97 -7.01
CA ARG A 423 -3.86 29.43 -7.17
C ARG A 423 -3.56 28.82 -8.54
N GLY A 424 -4.55 28.62 -9.38
CA GLY A 424 -4.49 27.81 -10.59
C GLY A 424 -3.79 28.47 -11.77
N GLY A 425 -3.77 29.81 -11.83
CA GLY A 425 -3.04 30.57 -12.85
C GLY A 425 -3.56 30.40 -14.29
N ILE A 426 -4.73 29.77 -14.46
CA ILE A 426 -5.37 29.45 -15.74
C ILE A 426 -6.79 30.00 -15.71
N GLU A 427 -7.24 30.57 -16.83
CA GLU A 427 -8.62 30.99 -17.00
C GLU A 427 -9.42 29.91 -17.75
N ALA A 428 -10.55 29.49 -17.17
CA ALA A 428 -11.54 28.63 -17.82
C ALA A 428 -12.69 29.49 -18.36
N ARG A 429 -13.34 29.03 -19.44
CA ARG A 429 -14.49 29.75 -20.04
C ARG A 429 -15.64 29.90 -19.04
N SER A 430 -15.88 28.85 -18.29
CA SER A 430 -16.86 28.77 -17.21
C SER A 430 -16.37 27.74 -16.19
N ALA A 431 -16.89 27.83 -14.98
CA ALA A 431 -16.62 26.86 -13.93
C ALA A 431 -17.90 26.58 -13.15
N ILE A 432 -18.14 25.30 -12.87
CA ILE A 432 -19.31 24.81 -12.13
C ILE A 432 -18.86 23.87 -11.02
N VAL A 433 -19.68 23.75 -9.97
CA VAL A 433 -19.45 22.81 -8.87
C VAL A 433 -20.44 21.67 -8.98
N ILE A 434 -19.93 20.44 -9.08
CA ILE A 434 -20.75 19.22 -9.07
C ILE A 434 -20.09 18.25 -8.09
N PRO A 435 -20.61 18.12 -6.86
CA PRO A 435 -20.12 17.12 -5.92
C PRO A 435 -20.19 15.72 -6.50
N HIS A 436 -19.18 14.88 -6.24
CA HIS A 436 -19.25 13.47 -6.63
C HIS A 436 -20.38 12.74 -5.90
N LEU A 437 -20.59 13.09 -4.63
CA LEU A 437 -21.73 12.70 -3.83
C LEU A 437 -22.03 13.77 -2.78
N THR A 438 -23.25 13.74 -2.25
CA THR A 438 -23.69 14.53 -1.10
C THR A 438 -24.11 13.61 0.04
N LEU A 439 -24.05 14.11 1.27
CA LEU A 439 -24.54 13.42 2.47
C LEU A 439 -25.95 13.91 2.79
N ALA A 440 -26.86 12.98 3.08
CA ALA A 440 -28.23 13.28 3.50
C ALA A 440 -28.54 12.61 4.84
N GLU A 441 -29.11 13.36 5.78
CA GLU A 441 -29.58 12.82 7.05
C GLU A 441 -30.96 12.21 6.90
N GLU A 442 -31.10 10.94 7.29
CA GLU A 442 -32.38 10.25 7.39
C GLU A 442 -32.65 9.82 8.82
N LYS A 443 -33.87 10.05 9.31
CA LYS A 443 -34.30 9.55 10.61
C LYS A 443 -34.55 8.05 10.51
N VAL A 444 -33.94 7.27 11.40
CA VAL A 444 -34.14 5.82 11.42
C VAL A 444 -35.31 5.50 12.34
N THR A 445 -36.23 4.65 11.88
CA THR A 445 -37.41 4.22 12.64
C THR A 445 -37.09 3.14 13.67
N THR A 446 -35.97 2.43 13.50
CA THR A 446 -35.46 1.41 14.42
C THR A 446 -34.04 1.77 14.85
N ALA A 447 -33.87 2.11 16.14
CA ALA A 447 -32.55 2.41 16.68
C ALA A 447 -31.67 1.14 16.68
N ALA A 448 -30.45 1.27 16.15
CA ALA A 448 -29.42 0.25 16.34
C ALA A 448 -29.13 0.08 17.84
N LYS A 449 -28.75 -1.14 18.26
CA LYS A 449 -28.40 -1.40 19.65
C LYS A 449 -27.17 -0.55 20.00
N PRO A 450 -27.19 0.26 21.07
CA PRO A 450 -26.03 1.04 21.46
C PRO A 450 -24.86 0.10 21.77
N GLY A 451 -23.70 0.39 21.19
CA GLY A 451 -22.46 -0.33 21.50
C GLY A 451 -22.04 -0.10 22.95
N ASP A 452 -21.12 -0.92 23.45
CA ASP A 452 -20.53 -0.76 24.78
C ASP A 452 -19.95 0.67 24.93
N PRO A 453 -20.47 1.49 25.86
CA PRO A 453 -20.01 2.86 26.03
C PRO A 453 -18.58 2.92 26.58
N ASP A 454 -18.10 1.87 27.23
CA ASP A 454 -16.83 1.84 27.97
C ASP A 454 -15.74 1.05 27.23
N ARG A 455 -16.02 0.52 26.03
CA ARG A 455 -14.99 -0.10 25.20
C ARG A 455 -13.85 0.88 24.84
N PRO A 456 -12.62 0.35 24.63
CA PRO A 456 -11.49 1.11 24.10
C PRO A 456 -11.84 2.00 22.91
N LEU A 457 -11.13 3.12 22.77
CA LEU A 457 -11.30 4.01 21.62
C LEU A 457 -10.71 3.34 20.39
N ARG A 458 -11.44 3.39 19.26
CA ARG A 458 -10.97 2.85 17.98
C ARG A 458 -10.66 3.98 17.01
N LEU A 459 -9.38 4.13 16.69
CA LEU A 459 -8.87 5.09 15.71
C LEU A 459 -8.45 4.36 14.44
N ALA A 460 -9.05 4.73 13.31
CA ALA A 460 -8.81 4.11 12.02
C ALA A 460 -8.11 5.04 11.03
N PHE A 461 -7.24 4.47 10.21
CA PHE A 461 -6.85 5.01 8.91
C PHE A 461 -7.58 4.23 7.82
N ILE A 462 -8.08 4.91 6.78
CA ILE A 462 -8.83 4.26 5.70
C ILE A 462 -8.28 4.67 4.33
N GLY A 463 -8.28 3.72 3.39
CA GLY A 463 -7.80 3.93 2.02
C GLY A 463 -6.31 3.62 1.85
N THR A 464 -5.71 4.16 0.79
CA THR A 464 -4.30 3.89 0.45
C THR A 464 -3.36 4.62 1.40
N GLN A 465 -2.37 3.90 1.93
CA GLN A 465 -1.39 4.34 2.93
C GLN A 465 -0.32 5.28 2.35
N LEU A 466 -0.74 6.46 1.92
CA LEU A 466 0.15 7.46 1.30
C LEU A 466 0.61 8.49 2.33
N PRO A 467 1.90 8.92 2.32
CA PRO A 467 2.40 9.92 3.26
C PRO A 467 1.58 11.21 3.30
N TYR A 468 1.22 11.74 2.12
CA TYR A 468 0.44 12.98 1.99
C TYR A 468 -1.06 12.81 2.31
N LYS A 469 -1.56 11.58 2.48
CA LYS A 469 -2.91 11.30 2.99
C LYS A 469 -2.93 11.21 4.54
N GLY A 470 -1.79 11.43 5.19
CA GLY A 470 -1.67 11.41 6.66
C GLY A 470 -1.19 10.09 7.24
N TRP A 471 -0.80 9.12 6.39
CA TRP A 471 -0.32 7.81 6.87
C TRP A 471 0.87 7.94 7.82
N THR A 472 1.81 8.84 7.51
CA THR A 472 2.97 9.10 8.39
C THR A 472 2.55 9.61 9.75
N VAL A 473 1.52 10.46 9.82
CA VAL A 473 0.98 10.98 11.09
C VAL A 473 0.29 9.87 11.88
N PHE A 474 -0.43 8.98 11.20
CA PHE A 474 -1.04 7.82 11.84
C PHE A 474 0.01 6.88 12.46
N CYS A 475 1.10 6.60 11.73
CA CYS A 475 2.24 5.82 12.26
C CYS A 475 2.90 6.53 13.45
N ASP A 476 3.18 7.84 13.34
CA ASP A 476 3.78 8.61 14.44
C ASP A 476 2.91 8.53 15.71
N LEU A 477 1.58 8.58 15.57
CA LEU A 477 0.65 8.43 16.70
C LEU A 477 0.65 7.02 17.27
N HIS A 478 0.68 6.00 16.42
CA HIS A 478 0.79 4.61 16.86
C HIS A 478 2.08 4.40 17.67
N GLU A 479 3.22 4.84 17.16
CA GLU A 479 4.50 4.78 17.86
C GLU A 479 4.47 5.52 19.21
N ALA A 480 3.80 6.69 19.26
CA ALA A 480 3.74 7.50 20.48
C ALA A 480 2.75 6.97 21.54
N LEU A 481 1.67 6.29 21.14
CA LEU A 481 0.54 5.97 22.01
C LEU A 481 0.30 4.48 22.23
N ALA A 482 0.84 3.60 21.39
CA ALA A 482 0.69 2.16 21.53
C ALA A 482 1.23 1.69 22.88
N GLY A 483 0.41 0.96 23.63
CA GLY A 483 0.75 0.47 24.98
C GLY A 483 0.75 1.54 26.08
N GLN A 484 0.54 2.82 25.76
CA GLN A 484 0.43 3.91 26.74
C GLN A 484 -1.02 4.34 27.00
N THR A 485 -1.95 3.93 26.14
CA THR A 485 -3.37 4.30 26.19
C THR A 485 -4.25 3.12 25.80
N ASP A 486 -5.54 3.17 26.16
CA ASP A 486 -6.57 2.20 25.71
C ASP A 486 -7.06 2.52 24.28
N LEU A 487 -6.15 2.95 23.39
CA LEU A 487 -6.46 3.27 22.00
C LEU A 487 -6.12 2.08 21.11
N GLU A 488 -7.11 1.57 20.38
CA GLU A 488 -6.92 0.56 19.36
C GLU A 488 -6.71 1.23 17.99
N PHE A 489 -5.66 0.81 17.28
CA PHE A 489 -5.34 1.29 15.94
C PHE A 489 -5.82 0.32 14.87
N TRP A 490 -6.54 0.86 13.89
CA TRP A 490 -7.13 0.10 12.81
C TRP A 490 -6.72 0.66 11.44
N CYS A 491 -6.56 -0.20 10.46
CA CYS A 491 -6.31 0.21 9.08
C CYS A 491 -7.26 -0.52 8.14
N PHE A 492 -7.98 0.21 7.29
CA PHE A 492 -8.90 -0.34 6.30
C PHE A 492 -8.41 -0.04 4.88
N GLY A 493 -8.19 -1.06 4.07
CA GLY A 493 -7.73 -0.86 2.69
C GLY A 493 -7.16 -2.14 2.09
N THR A 494 -6.72 -2.08 0.83
CA THR A 494 -6.24 -3.27 0.11
C THR A 494 -4.89 -3.77 0.60
N ALA A 495 -4.03 -2.87 1.08
CA ALA A 495 -2.69 -3.20 1.55
C ALA A 495 -2.66 -3.31 3.08
N SER A 496 -2.02 -4.37 3.59
CA SER A 496 -1.69 -4.48 5.00
C SER A 496 -0.64 -3.42 5.35
N PRO A 497 -0.77 -2.73 6.50
CA PRO A 497 0.21 -1.75 6.94
C PRO A 497 1.56 -2.37 7.29
N GLY A 498 1.60 -3.69 7.52
CA GLY A 498 2.82 -4.36 8.00
C GLY A 498 3.34 -3.67 9.25
N LEU A 499 2.51 -3.40 10.25
CA LEU A 499 2.95 -2.81 11.51
C LEU A 499 2.31 -3.57 12.66
N THR A 500 3.13 -4.00 13.62
CA THR A 500 2.66 -4.67 14.82
C THR A 500 1.80 -3.70 15.64
N GLY A 501 0.66 -4.16 16.19
CA GLY A 501 -0.24 -3.32 16.98
C GLY A 501 -1.32 -2.58 16.17
N ILE A 502 -1.32 -2.70 14.83
CA ILE A 502 -2.37 -2.15 13.97
C ILE A 502 -3.21 -3.29 13.38
N THR A 503 -4.52 -3.29 13.68
CA THR A 503 -5.44 -4.29 13.12
C THR A 503 -5.83 -3.91 11.69
N HIS A 504 -5.51 -4.78 10.72
CA HIS A 504 -5.86 -4.56 9.31
C HIS A 504 -7.18 -5.22 8.93
N VAL A 505 -8.02 -4.48 8.22
CA VAL A 505 -9.24 -4.98 7.59
C VAL A 505 -9.13 -4.79 6.07
N PRO A 506 -9.03 -5.87 5.29
CA PRO A 506 -8.93 -5.77 3.84
C PRO A 506 -10.27 -5.30 3.26
N VAL A 507 -10.26 -4.14 2.60
CA VAL A 507 -11.46 -3.55 1.96
C VAL A 507 -11.07 -2.93 0.62
N ASN A 508 -11.90 -3.14 -0.39
CA ASN A 508 -11.76 -2.54 -1.72
C ASN A 508 -13.12 -2.02 -2.20
N VAL A 509 -13.27 -0.69 -2.32
CA VAL A 509 -14.50 -0.05 -2.79
C VAL A 509 -14.55 -0.09 -4.32
N LYS A 510 -15.63 -0.62 -4.87
CA LYS A 510 -15.85 -0.71 -6.33
C LYS A 510 -17.24 -0.20 -6.70
N ALA A 511 -17.50 -0.01 -7.99
CA ALA A 511 -18.81 0.45 -8.47
C ALA A 511 -19.95 -0.55 -8.19
N GLU A 512 -19.63 -1.84 -8.03
CA GLU A 512 -20.58 -2.91 -7.71
C GLU A 512 -20.95 -2.94 -6.22
N ASP A 513 -20.01 -2.57 -5.35
CA ASP A 513 -20.20 -2.46 -3.90
C ASP A 513 -19.62 -1.14 -3.38
N PRO A 514 -20.34 -0.02 -3.58
CA PRO A 514 -19.88 1.28 -3.15
C PRO A 514 -19.86 1.44 -1.63
N ASP A 515 -20.63 0.64 -0.88
CA ASP A 515 -20.79 0.73 0.57
C ASP A 515 -19.81 -0.17 1.35
N ALA A 516 -18.94 -0.93 0.69
CA ALA A 516 -17.97 -1.84 1.31
C ALA A 516 -17.22 -1.24 2.51
N MET A 517 -16.67 -0.02 2.35
CA MET A 517 -15.95 0.69 3.43
C MET A 517 -16.90 1.10 4.57
N VAL A 518 -18.10 1.58 4.24
CA VAL A 518 -19.11 1.98 5.23
C VAL A 518 -19.51 0.79 6.09
N THR A 519 -19.77 -0.35 5.47
CA THR A 519 -20.12 -1.60 6.14
C THR A 519 -18.98 -2.07 7.04
N ALA A 520 -17.75 -2.14 6.52
CA ALA A 520 -16.59 -2.57 7.30
C ALA A 520 -16.33 -1.69 8.52
N LEU A 521 -16.45 -0.37 8.39
CA LEU A 521 -16.27 0.57 9.50
C LEU A 521 -17.36 0.41 10.58
N ARG A 522 -18.61 0.18 10.16
CA ARG A 522 -19.73 -0.07 11.08
C ARG A 522 -19.56 -1.38 11.83
N GLU A 523 -19.18 -2.45 11.15
CA GLU A 523 -18.98 -3.78 11.76
C GLU A 523 -17.86 -3.80 12.81
N LYS A 524 -16.90 -2.87 12.71
CA LYS A 524 -15.81 -2.72 13.68
C LYS A 524 -16.04 -1.61 14.69
N ASP A 525 -17.21 -0.98 14.70
CA ASP A 525 -17.58 0.11 15.60
C ASP A 525 -16.49 1.19 15.68
N ILE A 526 -15.98 1.67 14.55
CA ILE A 526 -14.92 2.69 14.54
C ILE A 526 -15.44 4.02 15.09
N ASP A 527 -14.74 4.57 16.10
CA ASP A 527 -15.12 5.86 16.72
C ASP A 527 -14.58 7.04 15.91
N PHE A 528 -13.33 6.92 15.48
CA PHE A 528 -12.59 7.99 14.81
C PHE A 528 -11.90 7.47 13.56
N VAL A 529 -11.98 8.26 12.49
CA VAL A 529 -11.14 8.11 11.30
C VAL A 529 -10.18 9.30 11.26
N LEU A 530 -8.87 9.03 11.24
CA LEU A 530 -7.87 10.07 11.03
C LEU A 530 -7.73 10.36 9.54
N HIS A 531 -8.23 11.52 9.11
CA HIS A 531 -8.00 12.02 7.75
C HIS A 531 -7.09 13.25 7.82
N TRP A 532 -5.79 13.02 8.00
CA TRP A 532 -4.79 14.07 8.20
C TRP A 532 -4.03 14.39 6.91
N ALA A 533 -4.73 14.91 5.90
CA ALA A 533 -4.10 15.16 4.61
C ALA A 533 -3.05 16.28 4.72
N ASP A 534 -1.84 16.00 4.23
CA ASP A 534 -0.80 16.99 3.94
C ASP A 534 -0.84 17.28 2.43
N CYS A 535 -2.04 17.51 1.91
CA CYS A 535 -2.32 17.98 0.55
C CYS A 535 -3.72 18.60 0.53
N PHE A 536 -4.04 19.35 -0.53
CA PHE A 536 -5.39 19.86 -0.70
C PHE A 536 -6.28 18.77 -1.29
N GLU A 537 -7.16 18.17 -0.46
CA GLU A 537 -8.20 17.28 -0.97
C GLU A 537 -9.26 18.09 -1.70
N THR A 538 -9.44 17.84 -2.99
CA THR A 538 -10.51 18.43 -3.81
C THR A 538 -11.86 17.84 -3.43
N PHE A 539 -11.88 16.54 -3.11
CA PHE A 539 -13.01 15.77 -2.62
C PHE A 539 -12.49 14.55 -1.84
N SER A 540 -13.26 14.03 -0.87
CA SER A 540 -12.87 12.82 -0.14
C SER A 540 -14.03 11.86 0.03
N PHE A 541 -14.03 10.78 -0.78
CA PHE A 541 -14.95 9.66 -0.60
C PHE A 541 -14.77 9.01 0.78
N SER A 542 -13.53 8.88 1.23
CA SER A 542 -13.17 8.31 2.52
C SER A 542 -13.77 9.10 3.70
N THR A 543 -13.74 10.43 3.66
CA THR A 543 -14.44 11.26 4.66
C THR A 543 -15.94 10.99 4.67
N CYS A 544 -16.56 10.95 3.48
CA CYS A 544 -17.98 10.66 3.37
C CYS A 544 -18.33 9.23 3.85
N GLU A 545 -17.47 8.25 3.59
CA GLU A 545 -17.61 6.87 4.05
C GLU A 545 -17.52 6.77 5.58
N ALA A 546 -16.54 7.45 6.18
CA ALA A 546 -16.39 7.52 7.63
C ALA A 546 -17.63 8.12 8.30
N ILE A 547 -18.11 9.25 7.78
CA ILE A 547 -19.32 9.91 8.29
C ILE A 547 -20.54 9.01 8.10
N ALA A 548 -20.70 8.39 6.93
CA ALA A 548 -21.77 7.45 6.66
C ALA A 548 -21.74 6.25 7.61
N ALA A 549 -20.54 5.76 7.96
CA ALA A 549 -20.37 4.69 8.94
C ALA A 549 -20.74 5.10 10.37
N GLY A 550 -20.91 6.40 10.64
CA GLY A 550 -21.15 6.94 11.97
C GLY A 550 -19.87 7.32 12.72
N ALA A 551 -18.69 7.12 12.14
CA ALA A 551 -17.41 7.50 12.71
C ALA A 551 -17.19 9.02 12.65
N SER A 552 -16.49 9.56 13.65
CA SER A 552 -16.04 10.96 13.65
C SER A 552 -14.76 11.10 12.85
N VAL A 553 -14.64 12.14 12.05
CA VAL A 553 -13.40 12.39 11.31
C VAL A 553 -12.54 13.39 12.08
N ILE A 554 -11.28 13.04 12.33
CA ILE A 554 -10.27 13.94 12.86
C ILE A 554 -9.42 14.43 11.68
N THR A 555 -9.33 15.74 11.48
CA THR A 555 -8.57 16.32 10.37
C THR A 555 -7.81 17.58 10.79
N ASN A 556 -7.00 18.12 9.88
CA ASN A 556 -6.30 19.38 10.04
C ASN A 556 -6.92 20.49 9.18
N ARG A 557 -6.51 21.74 9.40
CA ARG A 557 -7.00 22.92 8.66
C ARG A 557 -6.60 22.98 7.18
N THR A 558 -5.60 22.19 6.77
CA THR A 558 -5.06 22.20 5.40
C THR A 558 -5.65 21.12 4.49
N SER A 559 -6.50 20.23 5.01
CA SER A 559 -7.07 19.10 4.28
C SER A 559 -8.13 19.46 3.23
N GLY A 560 -8.25 20.73 2.82
CA GLY A 560 -9.16 21.18 1.75
C GLY A 560 -10.63 20.83 2.03
N ASN A 561 -11.26 20.12 1.11
CA ASN A 561 -12.68 19.77 1.20
C ASN A 561 -13.03 18.90 2.42
N VAL A 562 -12.07 18.17 2.99
CA VAL A 562 -12.31 17.40 4.22
C VAL A 562 -12.68 18.36 5.36
N THR A 563 -11.92 19.44 5.52
CA THR A 563 -12.18 20.48 6.52
C THR A 563 -13.57 21.07 6.34
N ALA A 564 -13.93 21.44 5.10
CA ALA A 564 -15.23 22.01 4.79
C ALA A 564 -16.39 21.06 5.13
N ILE A 565 -16.28 19.76 4.81
CA ILE A 565 -17.30 18.77 5.18
C ILE A 565 -17.45 18.69 6.70
N ILE A 566 -16.36 18.72 7.47
CA ILE A 566 -16.44 18.62 8.93
C ILE A 566 -17.06 19.87 9.54
N GLU A 567 -16.72 21.05 9.04
CA GLU A 567 -17.31 22.31 9.48
C GLU A 567 -18.80 22.42 9.12
N GLU A 568 -19.20 21.93 7.95
CA GLU A 568 -20.60 21.92 7.48
C GLU A 568 -21.45 20.91 8.26
N THR A 569 -20.96 19.67 8.41
CA THR A 569 -21.75 18.56 8.94
C THR A 569 -21.64 18.41 10.46
N GLY A 570 -20.61 18.96 11.09
CA GLY A 570 -20.31 18.73 12.51
C GLY A 570 -19.91 17.29 12.86
N HIS A 571 -19.70 16.40 11.87
CA HIS A 571 -19.41 14.98 12.09
C HIS A 571 -17.92 14.68 12.35
N GLY A 572 -17.20 15.59 13.02
CA GLY A 572 -15.76 15.45 13.26
C GLY A 572 -15.17 16.61 14.04
N ILE A 573 -13.84 16.74 13.97
CA ILE A 573 -13.09 17.84 14.57
C ILE A 573 -11.93 18.26 13.65
N VAL A 574 -11.71 19.58 13.57
CA VAL A 574 -10.60 20.19 12.83
C VAL A 574 -9.59 20.72 13.84
N LEU A 575 -8.36 20.21 13.77
CA LEU A 575 -7.26 20.59 14.66
C LEU A 575 -6.18 21.39 13.91
N SER A 576 -5.40 22.21 14.61
CA SER A 576 -4.36 23.05 14.04
C SER A 576 -3.13 22.27 13.63
N ASP A 577 -2.70 21.33 14.47
CA ASP A 577 -1.41 20.65 14.33
C ASP A 577 -1.35 19.31 15.08
N LYS A 578 -0.20 18.63 14.97
CA LYS A 578 0.03 17.32 15.59
C LYS A 578 0.03 17.37 17.13
N ALA A 579 0.39 18.51 17.75
CA ALA A 579 0.40 18.62 19.20
C ALA A 579 -1.03 18.69 19.75
N GLU A 580 -1.91 19.46 19.08
CA GLU A 580 -3.34 19.47 19.41
C GLU A 580 -3.99 18.10 19.16
N LEU A 581 -3.61 17.41 18.08
CA LEU A 581 -4.04 16.03 17.81
C LEU A 581 -3.67 15.07 18.94
N LEU A 582 -2.40 15.10 19.39
CA LEU A 582 -1.94 14.26 20.49
C LEU A 582 -2.66 14.60 21.80
N ALA A 583 -2.84 15.89 22.09
CA ALA A 583 -3.57 16.34 23.27
C ALA A 583 -5.03 15.87 23.25
N PHE A 584 -5.73 16.01 22.12
CA PHE A 584 -7.12 15.58 21.95
C PHE A 584 -7.31 14.08 22.26
N LEU A 585 -6.34 13.25 21.84
CA LEU A 585 -6.37 11.80 22.06
C LEU A 585 -6.01 11.40 23.51
N THR A 586 -5.21 12.21 24.23
CA THR A 586 -4.68 11.84 25.55
C THR A 586 -5.36 12.55 26.73
N ASN A 587 -5.97 13.73 26.54
CA ASN A 587 -6.55 14.53 27.62
C ASN A 587 -8.02 14.17 27.97
N GLY A 588 -8.55 13.07 27.40
CA GLY A 588 -9.92 12.60 27.60
C GLY A 588 -11.00 13.27 26.74
N GLN A 589 -10.67 14.27 25.92
CA GLN A 589 -11.62 14.90 24.99
C GLN A 589 -12.16 13.92 23.95
N ALA A 590 -11.29 13.12 23.31
CA ALA A 590 -11.70 12.08 22.38
C ALA A 590 -12.68 11.09 23.03
N GLY A 591 -12.39 10.65 24.25
CA GLY A 591 -13.26 9.74 25.02
C GLY A 591 -14.64 10.34 25.29
N LYS A 592 -14.71 11.62 25.67
CA LYS A 592 -15.99 12.32 25.89
C LYS A 592 -16.80 12.41 24.59
N MET A 593 -16.16 12.75 23.47
CA MET A 593 -16.81 12.86 22.16
C MET A 593 -17.35 11.50 21.70
N ALA A 594 -16.54 10.44 21.78
CA ALA A 594 -16.96 9.09 21.41
C ALA A 594 -18.16 8.62 22.24
N ARG A 595 -18.15 8.80 23.57
CA ARG A 595 -19.28 8.42 24.44
C ARG A 595 -20.57 9.15 24.09
N ASN A 596 -20.51 10.46 23.82
CA ASN A 596 -21.69 11.22 23.42
C ASN A 596 -22.27 10.70 22.10
N ARG A 597 -21.39 10.36 21.14
CA ARG A 597 -21.80 9.86 19.83
C ARG A 597 -22.35 8.43 19.90
N ARG A 598 -21.75 7.54 20.69
CA ARG A 598 -22.26 6.19 20.99
C ARG A 598 -23.67 6.24 21.60
N LYS A 599 -23.96 7.23 22.45
CA LYS A 599 -25.31 7.45 23.02
C LYS A 599 -26.32 7.95 21.99
N ALA A 600 -25.90 8.76 21.02
CA ALA A 600 -26.74 9.26 19.93
C ALA A 600 -26.88 8.26 18.77
N ALA A 601 -26.05 7.20 18.74
CA ALA A 601 -26.02 6.20 17.69
C ALA A 601 -27.39 5.51 17.55
N GLY A 602 -27.88 5.40 16.32
CA GLY A 602 -29.18 4.80 16.00
C GLY A 602 -30.34 5.78 15.85
N MET A 603 -30.19 7.07 16.15
CA MET A 603 -31.25 8.07 15.95
C MET A 603 -31.32 8.59 14.49
N THR A 604 -30.17 8.67 13.83
CA THR A 604 -30.03 9.17 12.45
C THR A 604 -29.08 8.27 11.66
N ARG A 605 -29.34 8.15 10.36
CA ARG A 605 -28.48 7.47 9.39
C ARG A 605 -28.10 8.47 8.32
N ILE A 606 -26.80 8.55 8.04
CA ILE A 606 -26.32 9.33 6.91
C ILE A 606 -26.34 8.46 5.66
N GLU A 607 -27.08 8.90 4.65
CA GLU A 607 -27.12 8.31 3.32
C GLU A 607 -26.16 9.07 2.39
N ARG A 608 -25.51 8.34 1.46
CA ARG A 608 -24.66 8.92 0.42
C ARG A 608 -25.43 8.96 -0.90
N ARG A 609 -25.71 10.16 -1.42
CA ARG A 609 -26.40 10.37 -2.70
C ARG A 609 -25.40 10.80 -3.76
N TYR A 610 -25.12 9.91 -4.70
CA TYR A 610 -24.18 10.19 -5.78
C TYR A 610 -24.80 11.06 -6.86
N SER A 611 -24.01 11.97 -7.44
CA SER A 611 -24.44 12.77 -8.58
C SER A 611 -24.40 11.98 -9.89
N ALA A 612 -24.94 12.59 -10.95
CA ALA A 612 -24.78 12.12 -12.32
C ALA A 612 -23.41 12.48 -12.94
N LEU A 613 -22.47 12.99 -12.13
CA LEU A 613 -21.11 13.36 -12.55
C LEU A 613 -21.13 14.26 -13.79
N SER A 614 -20.36 13.95 -14.84
CA SER A 614 -20.30 14.78 -16.04
C SER A 614 -21.65 14.96 -16.73
N PHE A 615 -22.57 14.00 -16.62
CA PHE A 615 -23.89 14.15 -17.25
C PHE A 615 -24.70 15.29 -16.63
N ALA A 616 -24.52 15.59 -15.32
CA ALA A 616 -25.13 16.77 -14.72
C ALA A 616 -24.61 18.07 -15.35
N ALA A 617 -23.33 18.12 -15.75
CA ALA A 617 -22.76 19.24 -16.49
C ALA A 617 -23.28 19.31 -17.92
N LEU A 618 -23.33 18.17 -18.62
CA LEU A 618 -23.71 18.11 -20.03
C LEU A 618 -25.19 18.41 -20.26
N ASP A 619 -26.05 18.08 -19.31
CA ASP A 619 -27.50 18.27 -19.41
C ASP A 619 -27.96 19.63 -18.83
N GLY A 620 -27.03 20.44 -18.29
CA GLY A 620 -27.35 21.72 -17.67
C GLY A 620 -28.16 21.59 -16.39
N SER A 621 -28.14 20.42 -15.74
CA SER A 621 -28.87 20.11 -14.52
C SER A 621 -28.03 20.28 -13.25
N ALA A 622 -26.89 20.95 -13.37
CA ALA A 622 -26.09 21.38 -12.22
C ALA A 622 -26.93 22.33 -11.33
N PRO A 623 -27.00 22.08 -10.01
CA PRO A 623 -27.78 22.89 -9.09
C PRO A 623 -27.26 24.33 -8.96
#